data_AF-A0A3C0P0T8-F1
#
_entry.id   AF-A0A3C0P0T8-F1
#
_cell.length_a   1.000
_cell.length_b   1.000
_cell.length_c   1.000
_cell.angle_alpha   90.00
_cell.angle_beta   90.00
_cell.angle_gamma   90.00
#
_symmetry.space_group_name_H-M   'P 1'
#
loop_
_entity.id
_entity.type
_entity.pdbx_description
1 polymer ?
#
loop_
_entity_poly.entity_id
_entity_poly.type
_entity_poly.pdbx_seq_one_letter_code
_entity_poly.pdbx_strand_id
1 'polypeptide(L)' 'MRKILIVIPAYNEEDNITTVINELRDEYPSYDYVIVNDGSLDRT' A
#
# COMPACT_ATOMS: atom_id res chain seq x y z
N MET A 1 11.61 1.89 -21.08
CA MET A 1 10.37 1.91 -20.26
C MET A 1 10.69 2.52 -18.91
N ARG A 2 9.82 3.36 -18.34
CA ARG A 2 10.01 3.86 -16.97
C ARG A 2 9.44 2.84 -15.99
N LYS A 3 10.20 2.54 -14.94
CA LYS A 3 9.69 1.82 -13.78
C LYS A 3 8.95 2.82 -12.90
N ILE A 4 7.74 2.46 -12.49
CA ILE A 4 6.91 3.26 -11.58
C ILE A 4 6.88 2.51 -10.26
N LEU A 5 7.15 3.22 -9.18
CA LEU A 5 7.03 2.74 -7.80
C LEU A 5 5.89 3.50 -7.14
N ILE A 6 4.91 2.77 -6.62
CA ILE A 6 3.78 3.33 -5.87
C ILE A 6 4.20 3.43 -4.39
N VAL A 7 4.09 4.61 -3.80
CA VAL A 7 4.39 4.84 -2.38
C VAL A 7 3.10 5.14 -1.65
N ILE A 8 2.80 4.35 -0.62
CA ILE A 8 1.53 4.41 0.11
C ILE A 8 1.86 4.74 1.58
N PRO A 9 1.67 5.98 2.04
CA PRO A 9 1.72 6.28 3.46
C PRO A 9 0.49 5.68 4.15
N ALA A 10 0.69 5.06 5.30
CA ALA A 10 -0.38 4.46 6.10
C ALA A 10 -0.29 4.94 7.55
N TYR A 11 -1.37 5.55 8.03
CA TYR A 11 -1.54 6.00 9.42
C TYR A 11 -2.94 5.61 9.89
N ASN A 12 -3.02 4.70 10.86
CA ASN A 12 -4.25 4.15 11.41
C ASN A 12 -5.22 3.54 10.35
N GLU A 13 -4.70 2.67 9.48
CA GLU A 13 -5.41 2.03 8.37
C GLU A 13 -5.64 0.52 8.60
N GLU A 14 -5.68 0.02 9.85
CA GLU A 14 -5.81 -1.42 10.14
C GLU A 14 -7.01 -2.10 9.42
N ASP A 15 -8.11 -1.35 9.22
CA ASP A 15 -9.33 -1.83 8.56
C ASP A 15 -9.28 -1.77 7.02
N ASN A 16 -8.41 -0.92 6.45
CA ASN A 16 -8.44 -0.60 5.01
C ASN A 16 -7.20 -1.10 4.25
N ILE A 17 -6.05 -1.17 4.91
CA ILE A 17 -4.76 -1.43 4.26
C ILE A 17 -4.76 -2.76 3.48
N THR A 18 -5.46 -3.77 4.01
CA THR A 18 -5.59 -5.08 3.36
C THR A 18 -6.36 -5.00 2.04
N THR A 19 -7.44 -4.21 1.99
CA THR A 19 -8.24 -4.02 0.77
C THR A 19 -7.40 -3.35 -0.31
N VAL A 20 -6.69 -2.29 0.04
CA VAL A 20 -5.81 -1.54 -0.89
C VAL A 20 -4.71 -2.45 -1.47
N ILE A 21 -4.06 -3.27 -0.63
CA ILE A 21 -3.03 -4.21 -1.08
C ILE A 21 -3.61 -5.26 -2.03
N ASN A 22 -4.80 -5.80 -1.71
CA ASN A 22 -5.43 -6.81 -2.56
C ASN A 22 -5.79 -6.22 -3.94
N GLU A 23 -6.39 -5.03 -4.00
CA GLU A 23 -6.69 -4.36 -5.26
C GLU A 23 -5.43 -4.08 -6.09
N LEU A 24 -4.35 -3.60 -5.46
CA LEU A 24 -3.07 -3.36 -6.16
C LEU A 24 -2.46 -4.66 -6.69
N ARG A 25 -2.54 -5.75 -5.93
CA ARG A 25 -2.02 -7.05 -6.38
C ARG A 25 -2.85 -7.62 -7.52
N ASP A 26 -4.17 -7.48 -7.47
CA ASP A 26 -5.09 -8.17 -8.36
C ASP A 26 -5.32 -7.38 -9.67
N GLU A 27 -5.45 -6.05 -9.59
CA GLU A 27 -5.67 -5.18 -10.75
C GLU A 27 -4.38 -4.63 -11.37
N TYR A 28 -3.32 -4.48 -10.56
CA TYR A 28 -2.09 -3.76 -10.93
C TYR A 28 -0.80 -4.56 -10.68
N PRO A 29 -0.72 -5.85 -11.08
CA PRO A 29 0.39 -6.76 -10.71
C PRO A 29 1.76 -6.38 -11.31
N SER A 30 1.81 -5.45 -12.25
CA SER A 30 3.03 -5.02 -12.94
C SER A 30 3.76 -3.87 -12.25
N TYR A 31 3.16 -3.26 -11.22
CA TYR A 31 3.76 -2.16 -10.47
C TYR A 31 4.40 -2.65 -9.19
N ASP A 32 5.59 -2.12 -8.90
CA ASP A 32 6.20 -2.24 -7.58
C ASP A 32 5.52 -1.24 -6.63
N TYR A 33 5.36 -1.62 -5.36
CA TYR A 33 4.83 -0.73 -4.33
C TYR A 33 5.58 -0.86 -3.01
N VAL A 34 5.55 0.21 -2.22
CA VAL A 34 6.06 0.25 -0.85
C VAL A 34 5.05 0.96 0.04
N ILE A 35 4.78 0.35 1.19
CA ILE A 35 3.93 0.93 2.23
C ILE A 35 4.84 1.50 3.30
N VAL A 36 4.58 2.74 3.67
CA VAL A 36 5.34 3.47 4.70
C VAL A 36 4.39 3.71 5.86
N ASN A 37 4.60 3.00 6.96
CA ASN A 37 3.90 3.31 8.21
C ASN A 37 4.41 4.68 8.71
N ASP A 38 3.52 5.67 8.76
CA ASP A 38 3.82 7.06 9.13
C ASP A 38 3.49 7.35 10.61
N GLY A 39 3.69 6.36 11.48
CA GLY A 39 3.50 6.46 12.91
C GLY A 39 2.14 5.97 13.42
N SER A 40 1.54 4.98 12.74
CA SER A 40 0.29 4.34 13.19
C SER A 40 0.37 3.91 14.66
N LEU A 41 -0.73 4.12 15.39
CA LEU A 41 -0.89 3.68 16.78
C LEU A 41 -1.76 2.41 16.89
N ASP A 42 -2.30 1.94 15.77
CA ASP A 42 -3.08 0.73 15.64
C ASP A 42 -2.24 -0.41 15.04
N ARG A 43 -2.89 -1.42 14.43
CA ARG A 43 -2.24 -2.58 13.80
C ARG A 43 -2.12 -2.48 12.28
N THR A 44 -2.04 -1.27 11.73
CA THR A 44 -1.64 -1.03 10.33
C THR A 44 -0.35 -1.78 9.99
#